data_AF-A0A1Y4LVX7-F1
#
_entry.id   AF-A0A1Y4LVX7-F1
#
_cell.length_a   1.000
_cell.length_b   1.000
_cell.length_c   1.000
_cell.angle_alpha   90.00
_cell.angle_beta   90.00
_cell.angle_gamma   90.00
#
_symmetry.space_group_name_H-M   'P 1'
#
loop_
_entity.id
_entity.type
_entity.pdbx_description
1 polymer ?
#
loop_
_entity_poly.entity_id
_entity_poly.type
_entity_poly.pdbx_seq_one_letter_code
_entity_poly.pdbx_strand_id
1 'polypeptide(L)'
;MPSWRWNHRSLSRNMGMRRLNHSSRRCWNRDMKKLLSDEQDAYLRKIAPGRSTKECVDALNERFNAHFTRVQIQNYKNNHRILSGKNCWEFVNHKKHRKYPEEIRNFIFENYKGTGHKKMSELIKEKFDYDMTPKQVDSFYGNNHLNSGITGWFKKGIVPKNKGKRLVDYMSPEMIERSKPTRFKPGQMPHNTVPVGTVKELKDGYLWVKINNQLKPKSKRVNWKPLHHIMYEFYNGPVPEGHDVMFLDGNVKNFSKDNLEVITKAERLYLNRHNFISSDPTITRSGLVLARMMNKTYKRKNQNGK
;
A
#
# COMPACT_ATOMS: atom_id res chain seq x y z
N MET A 1 8.46 -21.68 24.87
CA MET A 1 7.29 -21.01 24.27
C MET A 1 7.36 -19.51 24.58
N PRO A 2 7.69 -18.65 23.61
CA PRO A 2 7.63 -17.20 23.78
C PRO A 2 6.48 -16.59 22.98
N SER A 3 5.57 -15.88 23.67
CA SER A 3 4.44 -15.16 23.10
C SER A 3 4.88 -13.87 22.40
N TRP A 4 4.81 -13.85 21.07
CA TRP A 4 4.95 -12.63 20.27
C TRP A 4 3.58 -12.00 20.06
N ARG A 5 3.28 -10.89 20.78
CA ARG A 5 2.14 -10.01 20.46
C ARG A 5 2.50 -9.13 19.28
N TRP A 6 1.94 -9.45 18.11
CA TRP A 6 1.93 -8.56 16.95
C TRP A 6 0.78 -7.55 17.06
N ASN A 7 1.13 -6.27 16.94
CA ASN A 7 0.21 -5.15 16.97
C ASN A 7 -0.41 -4.98 15.58
N HIS A 8 -1.67 -5.40 15.39
CA HIS A 8 -2.37 -5.24 14.12
C HIS A 8 -2.86 -3.80 13.95
N ARG A 9 -2.19 -3.03 13.08
CA ARG A 9 -2.81 -1.90 12.36
C ARG A 9 -3.84 -2.46 11.38
N SER A 10 -5.12 -2.28 11.66
CA SER A 10 -6.19 -2.53 10.70
C SER A 10 -6.29 -1.33 9.74
N LEU A 11 -5.77 -1.52 8.53
CA LEU A 11 -6.16 -0.76 7.34
C LEU A 11 -7.46 -1.37 6.82
N SER A 12 -8.63 -0.83 7.21
CA SER A 12 -9.87 -1.15 6.50
C SER A 12 -9.96 -0.27 5.25
N ARG A 13 -9.72 -0.93 4.11
CA ARG A 13 -10.09 -0.45 2.78
C ARG A 13 -11.59 -0.19 2.75
N ASN A 14 -11.93 1.01 2.28
CA ASN A 14 -13.28 1.46 1.99
C ASN A 14 -13.84 0.59 0.83
N MET A 15 -14.60 -0.46 1.14
CA MET A 15 -15.42 -1.17 0.14
C MET A 15 -16.65 -0.31 -0.12
N GLY A 16 -16.79 0.12 -1.37
CA GLY A 16 -17.98 0.83 -1.84
C GLY A 16 -19.22 -0.05 -1.70
N MET A 17 -20.04 0.23 -0.70
CA MET A 17 -21.42 -0.23 -0.66
C MET A 17 -22.24 0.60 -1.65
N ARG A 18 -22.77 -0.12 -2.64
CA ARG A 18 -23.73 0.35 -3.63
C ARG A 18 -24.84 1.14 -2.95
N ARG A 19 -25.13 2.34 -3.47
CA ARG A 19 -26.35 3.10 -3.13
C ARG A 19 -27.55 2.24 -3.47
N LEU A 20 -28.25 1.76 -2.44
CA LEU A 20 -29.59 1.22 -2.59
C LEU A 20 -30.62 2.36 -2.58
N ASN A 21 -31.66 2.14 -3.37
CA ASN A 21 -32.63 3.08 -3.87
C ASN A 21 -33.37 3.88 -2.78
N HIS A 22 -33.66 5.14 -3.12
CA HIS A 22 -34.61 6.00 -2.42
C HIS A 22 -36.03 5.41 -2.55
N SER A 23 -36.50 4.69 -1.53
CA SER A 23 -37.92 4.45 -1.31
C SER A 23 -38.16 3.88 0.09
N SER A 24 -38.09 4.75 1.10
CA SER A 24 -38.80 4.59 2.38
C SER A 24 -38.43 5.76 3.30
N ARG A 25 -38.79 6.98 2.90
CA ARG A 25 -38.95 8.06 3.88
C ARG A 25 -40.25 7.78 4.63
N ARG A 26 -40.18 6.90 5.63
CA ARG A 26 -41.20 6.81 6.68
C ARG A 26 -41.32 8.20 7.31
N CYS A 27 -42.53 8.72 7.33
CA CYS A 27 -42.91 9.92 8.06
C CYS A 27 -42.57 9.71 9.55
N TRP A 28 -41.59 10.44 10.07
CA TRP A 28 -41.36 10.56 11.50
C TRP A 28 -41.99 11.87 11.96
N ASN A 29 -42.80 11.78 13.02
CA ASN A 29 -43.47 12.89 13.69
C ASN A 29 -42.57 14.13 13.83
N ARG A 30 -43.09 15.27 13.34
CA ARG A 30 -42.61 16.61 13.66
C ARG A 30 -42.93 16.87 15.14
N ASP A 31 -41.92 16.66 15.98
CA ASP A 31 -41.66 17.42 17.22
C ASP A 31 -40.35 16.91 17.83
N MET A 32 -39.27 16.95 17.04
CA MET A 32 -37.92 16.80 17.58
C MET A 32 -37.61 18.05 18.40
N LYS A 33 -37.59 17.93 19.74
CA LYS A 33 -37.14 19.01 20.63
C LYS A 33 -35.79 19.54 20.14
N LYS A 34 -35.76 20.80 19.68
CA LYS A 34 -34.52 21.48 19.35
C LYS A 34 -33.65 21.52 20.61
N LEU A 35 -32.37 21.16 20.48
CA LEU A 35 -31.43 21.19 21.60
C LEU A 35 -31.24 22.61 22.16
N LEU A 36 -31.24 23.61 21.28
CA LEU A 36 -31.15 25.03 21.62
C LEU A 36 -32.45 25.72 21.20
N SER A 37 -32.89 26.70 22.00
CA SER A 37 -33.96 27.61 21.60
C SER A 37 -33.50 28.51 20.44
N ASP A 38 -34.45 29.11 19.72
CA ASP A 38 -34.12 29.98 18.59
C ASP A 38 -33.28 31.21 19.03
N GLU A 39 -33.50 31.70 20.25
CA GLU A 39 -32.68 32.75 20.87
C GLU A 39 -31.24 32.27 21.15
N GLN A 40 -31.09 31.06 21.68
CA GLN A 40 -29.79 30.46 21.95
C GLN A 40 -29.02 30.15 20.65
N ASP A 41 -29.70 29.72 19.58
CA ASP A 41 -29.10 29.52 18.25
C ASP A 41 -28.58 30.83 17.66
N ALA A 42 -29.40 31.88 17.70
CA ALA A 42 -29.01 33.22 17.23
C ALA A 42 -27.80 33.75 17.99
N TYR A 43 -27.79 33.57 19.32
CA TYR A 43 -26.64 33.95 20.14
C TYR A 43 -25.40 33.12 19.79
N LEU A 44 -25.53 31.80 19.64
CA LEU A 44 -24.43 30.91 19.27
C LEU A 44 -23.82 31.29 17.91
N ARG A 45 -24.63 31.63 16.91
CA ARG A 45 -24.15 32.10 15.59
C ARG A 45 -23.36 33.40 15.69
N LYS A 46 -23.77 34.31 16.59
CA LYS A 46 -23.07 35.58 16.82
C LYS A 46 -21.71 35.38 17.49
N ILE A 47 -21.60 34.47 18.46
CA ILE A 47 -20.36 34.26 19.24
C ILE A 47 -19.40 33.25 18.62
N ALA A 48 -19.88 32.35 17.74
CA ALA A 48 -19.08 31.26 17.21
C ALA A 48 -17.81 31.70 16.47
N PRO A 49 -17.81 32.76 15.63
CA PRO A 49 -16.62 33.22 14.94
C PRO A 49 -15.49 33.59 15.91
N GLY A 50 -14.31 33.01 15.70
CA GLY A 50 -13.09 33.29 16.45
C GLY A 50 -12.99 32.65 17.84
N ARG A 51 -14.06 32.00 18.34
CA ARG A 51 -14.08 31.33 19.66
C ARG A 51 -14.06 29.80 19.55
N SER A 52 -13.42 29.16 20.50
CA SER A 52 -13.41 27.70 20.64
C SER A 52 -14.78 27.18 21.03
N THR A 53 -15.05 25.90 20.76
CA THR A 53 -16.32 25.29 21.19
C THR A 53 -16.49 25.32 22.71
N LYS A 54 -15.39 25.25 23.48
CA LYS A 54 -15.45 25.36 24.94
C LYS A 54 -15.91 26.75 25.38
N GLU A 55 -15.28 27.80 24.85
CA GLU A 55 -15.67 29.19 25.15
C GLU A 55 -17.10 29.51 24.72
N CYS A 56 -17.57 28.93 23.62
CA CYS A 56 -18.97 29.07 23.18
C CYS A 56 -19.94 28.43 24.18
N VAL A 57 -19.59 27.28 24.75
CA VAL A 57 -20.40 26.57 25.76
C VAL A 57 -20.42 27.35 27.06
N ASP A 58 -19.26 27.82 27.51
CA ASP A 58 -19.13 28.60 28.75
C ASP A 58 -19.98 29.88 28.65
N ALA A 59 -19.89 30.61 27.54
CA ALA A 59 -20.69 31.82 27.29
C ALA A 59 -22.20 31.54 27.15
N LEU A 60 -22.59 30.39 26.57
CA LEU A 60 -24.00 29.98 26.50
C LEU A 60 -24.57 29.64 27.88
N ASN A 61 -23.81 28.88 28.66
CA ASN A 61 -24.21 28.43 29.98
C ASN A 61 -24.31 29.61 30.96
N GLU A 62 -23.37 30.55 30.91
CA GLU A 62 -23.40 31.77 31.73
C GLU A 62 -24.58 32.68 31.37
N ARG A 63 -24.81 32.92 30.06
CA ARG A 63 -25.86 33.85 29.62
C ARG A 63 -27.27 33.33 29.86
N PHE A 64 -27.50 32.03 29.66
CA PHE A 64 -28.83 31.43 29.73
C PHE A 64 -29.05 30.57 30.99
N ASN A 65 -28.11 30.62 31.94
CA ASN A 65 -28.09 29.77 33.14
C ASN A 65 -28.34 28.29 32.81
N ALA A 66 -27.65 27.81 31.77
CA ALA A 66 -27.83 26.47 31.21
C ALA A 66 -26.63 25.56 31.52
N HIS A 67 -26.78 24.26 31.28
CA HIS A 67 -25.73 23.26 31.52
C HIS A 67 -25.47 22.40 30.28
N PHE A 68 -25.21 23.04 29.15
CA PHE A 68 -24.80 22.34 27.94
C PHE A 68 -23.38 21.78 28.08
N THR A 69 -23.17 20.58 27.55
CA THR A 69 -21.85 19.97 27.45
C THR A 69 -21.14 20.38 26.15
N ARG A 70 -19.80 20.34 26.16
CA ARG A 70 -18.98 20.61 24.97
C ARG A 70 -19.38 19.77 23.75
N VAL A 71 -19.71 18.49 23.97
CA VAL A 71 -20.06 17.55 22.90
C VAL A 71 -21.43 17.88 22.30
N GLN A 72 -22.41 18.26 23.13
CA GLN A 72 -23.73 18.68 22.69
C GLN A 72 -23.66 19.87 21.73
N ILE A 73 -22.95 20.94 22.13
CA ILE A 73 -22.77 22.13 21.28
C ILE A 73 -21.89 21.84 20.07
N GLN A 74 -20.88 20.97 20.17
CA GLN A 74 -20.07 20.56 19.02
C GLN A 74 -20.92 19.86 17.95
N ASN A 75 -21.75 18.89 18.35
CA ASN A 75 -22.62 18.17 17.43
C ASN A 75 -23.67 19.10 16.81
N TYR A 76 -24.21 20.01 17.62
CA TYR A 76 -25.13 21.03 17.12
C TYR A 76 -24.47 21.93 16.06
N LYS A 77 -23.28 22.48 16.33
CA LYS A 77 -22.53 23.28 15.36
C LYS A 77 -22.26 22.53 14.06
N ASN A 78 -21.92 21.24 14.15
CA ASN A 78 -21.69 20.39 12.97
C ASN A 78 -22.97 20.19 12.15
N ASN A 79 -24.08 19.86 12.81
CA ASN A 79 -25.37 19.61 12.15
C ASN A 79 -25.97 20.89 11.53
N HIS A 80 -25.75 22.04 12.17
CA HIS A 80 -26.27 23.34 11.73
C HIS A 80 -25.26 24.20 10.95
N ARG A 81 -24.11 23.62 10.58
CA ARG A 81 -23.03 24.25 9.80
C ARG A 81 -22.54 25.59 10.38
N ILE A 82 -22.46 25.67 11.71
CA ILE A 82 -21.96 26.85 12.42
C ILE A 82 -20.44 26.73 12.54
N LEU A 83 -19.72 27.62 11.84
CA LEU A 83 -18.26 27.62 11.78
C LEU A 83 -17.66 28.63 12.76
N SER A 84 -16.56 28.22 13.42
CA SER A 84 -15.76 29.14 14.25
C SER A 84 -14.71 29.93 13.45
N GLY A 85 -14.49 29.60 12.18
CA GLY A 85 -13.51 30.30 11.33
C GLY A 85 -12.04 30.04 11.69
N LYS A 86 -11.76 29.25 12.73
CA LYS A 86 -10.42 28.82 13.17
C LYS A 86 -10.38 27.32 13.34
N ASN A 87 -9.23 26.73 13.09
CA ASN A 87 -9.02 25.30 13.32
C ASN A 87 -8.87 24.99 14.81
N CYS A 88 -9.12 23.73 15.21
CA CYS A 88 -9.06 23.34 16.62
C CYS A 88 -7.67 23.51 17.26
N TRP A 89 -6.60 23.42 16.48
CA TRP A 89 -5.22 23.62 16.96
C TRP A 89 -4.86 25.10 17.18
N GLU A 90 -5.52 26.04 16.51
CA GLU A 90 -5.26 27.48 16.70
C GLU A 90 -5.69 27.99 18.09
N PHE A 91 -6.55 27.23 18.78
CA PHE A 91 -6.95 27.51 20.15
C PHE A 91 -5.99 26.92 21.20
N VAL A 92 -4.98 26.15 20.77
CA VAL A 92 -4.04 25.48 21.68
C VAL A 92 -2.75 26.31 21.77
N ASN A 93 -2.27 26.55 22.99
CA ASN A 93 -0.96 27.15 23.19
C ASN A 93 0.15 26.11 22.92
N HIS A 94 0.59 26.04 21.66
CA HIS A 94 1.63 25.11 21.22
C HIS A 94 2.97 25.29 21.96
N LYS A 95 3.26 26.48 22.52
CA LYS A 95 4.50 26.71 23.28
C LYS A 95 4.51 25.93 24.59
N LYS A 96 3.36 25.81 25.28
CA LYS A 96 3.22 25.09 26.56
C LYS A 96 3.46 23.58 26.43
N HIS A 97 3.21 23.01 25.26
CA HIS A 97 3.31 21.57 25.01
C HIS A 97 4.60 21.17 24.30
N ARG A 98 5.61 22.05 24.24
CA ARG A 98 6.92 21.72 23.67
C ARG A 98 7.66 20.75 24.59
N LYS A 99 8.16 19.65 24.01
CA LYS A 99 8.86 18.61 24.75
C LYS A 99 10.26 19.00 25.21
N TYR A 100 10.93 19.88 24.45
CA TYR A 100 12.32 20.26 24.70
C TYR A 100 12.42 21.76 25.00
N PRO A 101 13.27 22.17 25.95
CA PRO A 101 13.58 23.57 26.24
C PRO A 101 14.01 24.35 24.98
N GLU A 102 13.73 25.66 24.96
CA GLU A 102 14.02 26.50 23.79
C GLU A 102 15.51 26.59 23.49
N GLU A 103 16.35 26.64 24.53
CA GLU A 103 17.81 26.69 24.40
C GLU A 103 18.37 25.47 23.64
N ILE A 104 17.92 24.26 24.00
CA ILE A 104 18.32 23.02 23.33
C ILE A 104 17.82 23.00 21.88
N ARG A 105 16.60 23.48 21.63
CA ARG A 105 16.05 23.57 20.27
C ARG A 105 16.90 24.49 19.40
N ASN A 106 17.21 25.68 19.90
CA ASN A 106 18.02 26.67 19.18
C ASN A 106 19.42 26.12 18.89
N PHE A 107 20.03 25.48 19.89
CA PHE A 107 21.32 24.82 19.70
C PHE A 107 21.28 23.75 18.59
N ILE A 108 20.22 22.94 18.53
CA ILE A 108 20.05 21.96 17.45
C ILE A 108 19.90 22.67 16.10
N PHE A 109 19.10 23.74 16.00
CA PHE A 109 18.91 24.48 14.75
C PHE A 109 20.21 25.13 14.23
N GLU A 110 21.09 25.55 15.13
CA GLU A 110 22.40 26.10 14.77
C GLU A 110 23.40 25.02 14.33
N ASN A 111 23.35 23.83 14.95
CA ASN A 111 24.42 22.83 14.83
C ASN A 111 24.04 21.55 14.07
N TYR A 112 22.83 21.44 13.50
CA TYR A 112 22.37 20.19 12.88
C TYR A 112 23.08 19.83 11.55
N LYS A 113 23.67 20.81 10.86
CA LYS A 113 24.36 20.58 9.59
C LYS A 113 25.66 19.81 9.81
N GLY A 114 25.83 18.68 9.12
CA GLY A 114 27.03 17.85 9.23
C GLY A 114 27.15 17.06 10.53
N THR A 115 26.12 17.06 11.39
CA THR A 115 26.12 16.32 12.65
C THR A 115 25.14 15.16 12.64
N GLY A 116 25.64 13.96 12.95
CA GLY A 116 24.82 12.77 13.10
C GLY A 116 24.08 12.79 14.42
N HIS A 117 22.99 12.03 14.52
CA HIS A 117 22.14 12.04 15.73
C HIS A 117 22.90 11.65 16.99
N LYS A 118 23.85 10.71 16.88
CA LYS A 118 24.74 10.31 17.98
C LYS A 118 25.64 11.46 18.43
N LYS A 119 26.30 12.13 17.49
CA LYS A 119 27.22 13.23 17.81
C LYS A 119 26.47 14.43 18.40
N MET A 120 25.30 14.75 17.87
CA MET A 120 24.46 15.83 18.41
C MET A 120 23.98 15.53 19.84
N SER A 121 23.60 14.28 20.12
CA SER A 121 23.25 13.82 21.47
C SER A 121 24.41 14.04 22.47
N GLU A 122 25.64 13.68 22.07
CA GLU A 122 26.84 13.93 22.88
C GLU A 122 27.07 15.43 23.12
N LEU A 123 26.93 16.27 22.09
CA LEU A 123 27.10 17.74 22.19
C LEU A 123 26.07 18.40 23.11
N ILE A 124 24.81 17.95 23.07
CA ILE A 124 23.75 18.46 23.94
C ILE A 124 24.04 18.11 25.40
N LYS A 125 24.50 16.88 25.66
CA LYS A 125 24.87 16.43 26.99
C LYS A 125 26.07 17.22 27.54
N GLU A 126 27.09 17.44 26.73
CA GLU A 126 28.27 18.21 27.13
C GLU A 126 27.94 19.69 27.45
N LYS A 127 27.11 20.33 26.63
CA LYS A 127 26.84 21.77 26.74
C LYS A 127 25.80 22.12 27.81
N PHE A 128 24.77 21.30 27.97
CA PHE A 128 23.60 21.62 28.81
C PHE A 128 23.35 20.61 29.93
N ASP A 129 24.23 19.62 30.11
CA ASP A 129 24.03 18.47 31.00
C ASP A 129 22.65 17.80 30.82
N TYR A 130 22.17 17.79 29.58
CA TYR A 130 20.84 17.27 29.23
C TYR A 130 20.96 15.96 28.44
N ASP A 131 20.41 14.88 29.00
CA ASP A 131 20.48 13.56 28.37
C ASP A 131 19.40 13.37 27.29
N MET A 132 19.73 13.79 26.07
CA MET A 132 18.90 13.53 24.88
C MET A 132 19.45 12.32 24.12
N THR A 133 18.70 11.23 24.07
CA THR A 133 19.13 10.01 23.35
C THR A 133 19.26 10.26 21.83
N PRO A 134 20.13 9.54 21.11
CA PRO A 134 20.27 9.68 19.65
C PRO A 134 18.94 9.50 18.89
N LYS A 135 18.05 8.63 19.38
CA LYS A 135 16.72 8.42 18.78
C LYS A 135 15.77 9.61 18.98
N GLN A 136 15.87 10.31 20.11
CA GLN A 136 15.13 11.54 20.35
C GLN A 136 15.62 12.66 19.42
N VAL A 137 16.93 12.72 19.16
CA VAL A 137 17.51 13.67 18.18
C VAL A 137 17.05 13.35 16.76
N ASP A 138 17.08 12.08 16.35
CA ASP A 138 16.54 11.64 15.06
C ASP A 138 15.05 12.02 14.88
N SER A 139 14.24 11.74 15.90
CA SER A 139 12.82 12.14 15.91
C SER A 139 12.65 13.66 15.83
N PHE A 140 13.53 14.42 16.49
CA PHE A 140 13.52 15.88 16.41
C PHE A 140 13.86 16.36 15.00
N TYR A 141 14.87 15.79 14.36
CA TYR A 141 15.26 16.14 12.99
C TYR A 141 14.12 15.84 12.02
N GLY A 142 13.50 14.66 12.12
CA GLY A 142 12.35 14.27 11.30
C GLY A 142 11.14 15.19 11.47
N ASN A 143 10.75 15.49 12.72
CA ASN A 143 9.57 16.32 13.01
C ASN A 143 9.75 17.79 12.64
N ASN A 144 10.98 18.29 12.60
CA ASN A 144 11.29 19.67 12.20
C ASN A 144 11.86 19.76 10.78
N HIS A 145 11.79 18.68 9.99
CA HIS A 145 12.29 18.61 8.60
C HIS A 145 13.77 19.05 8.44
N LEU A 146 14.61 18.73 9.43
CA LEU A 146 16.04 19.07 9.43
C LEU A 146 16.85 18.02 8.67
N ASN A 147 17.48 18.44 7.58
CA ASN A 147 18.42 17.61 6.84
C ASN A 147 19.87 17.95 7.21
N SER A 148 20.53 17.07 7.96
CA SER A 148 21.93 17.21 8.37
C SER A 148 22.93 17.02 7.23
N GLY A 149 22.50 16.50 6.07
CA GLY A 149 23.38 16.24 4.93
C GLY A 149 24.26 14.99 5.08
N ILE A 150 24.21 14.30 6.22
CA ILE A 150 24.86 13.00 6.39
C ILE A 150 23.95 11.93 5.80
N THR A 151 24.42 11.29 4.74
CA THR A 151 23.77 10.11 4.16
C THR A 151 24.43 8.84 4.67
N GLY A 152 23.64 7.79 4.91
CA GLY A 152 24.17 6.44 5.17
C GLY A 152 24.64 5.69 3.92
N TRP A 153 24.69 6.34 2.76
CA TRP A 153 25.09 5.72 1.50
C TRP A 153 26.60 5.80 1.30
N PHE A 154 27.17 4.74 0.73
CA PHE A 154 28.55 4.77 0.24
C PHE A 154 28.63 5.70 -0.99
N LYS A 155 29.59 6.63 -0.99
CA LYS A 155 29.84 7.49 -2.16
C LYS A 155 30.18 6.63 -3.38
N LYS A 156 29.72 7.05 -4.56
CA LYS A 156 30.04 6.38 -5.83
C LYS A 156 31.55 6.30 -6.00
N GLY A 157 32.06 5.13 -6.38
CA GLY A 157 33.50 4.88 -6.57
C GLY A 157 34.22 4.31 -5.34
N ILE A 158 33.56 4.15 -4.19
CA ILE A 158 34.15 3.43 -3.07
C ILE A 158 34.32 1.96 -3.45
N VAL A 159 35.56 1.50 -3.50
CA VAL A 159 35.92 0.09 -3.65
C VAL A 159 35.79 -0.59 -2.29
N PRO A 160 35.00 -1.67 -2.16
CA PRO A 160 34.94 -2.45 -0.91
C PRO A 160 36.34 -2.92 -0.49
N LYS A 161 36.64 -2.86 0.81
CA LYS A 161 37.96 -3.21 1.37
C LYS A 161 38.45 -4.64 1.05
N ASN A 162 37.51 -5.52 0.70
CA ASN A 162 37.74 -6.93 0.37
C ASN A 162 37.72 -7.23 -1.14
N LYS A 163 37.52 -6.24 -2.02
CA LYS A 163 37.48 -6.47 -3.47
C LYS A 163 38.83 -7.03 -3.93
N GLY A 164 38.80 -8.18 -4.62
CA GLY A 164 40.00 -8.84 -5.16
C GLY A 164 40.82 -9.65 -4.15
N LYS A 165 40.47 -9.62 -2.85
CA LYS A 165 41.13 -10.43 -1.83
C LYS A 165 40.51 -11.82 -1.79
N ARG A 166 41.33 -12.87 -1.64
CA ARG A 166 40.83 -14.21 -1.38
C ARG A 166 40.26 -14.26 0.04
N LEU A 167 39.37 -15.21 0.29
CA LEU A 167 38.73 -15.39 1.59
C LEU A 167 39.73 -15.43 2.76
N VAL A 168 40.85 -16.14 2.56
CA VAL A 168 41.93 -16.28 3.56
C VAL A 168 42.66 -14.97 3.86
N ASP A 169 42.63 -14.00 2.95
CA ASP A 169 43.37 -12.75 3.08
C ASP A 169 42.61 -11.71 3.95
N TYR A 170 41.32 -11.92 4.25
CA TYR A 170 40.51 -10.98 5.04
C TYR A 170 39.66 -11.61 6.15
N MET A 171 39.68 -12.94 6.29
CA MET A 171 38.89 -13.68 7.27
C MET A 171 39.80 -14.59 8.09
N SER A 172 39.64 -14.63 9.42
CA SER A 172 40.42 -15.52 10.29
C SER A 172 40.06 -17.01 10.04
N PRO A 173 40.96 -17.96 10.36
CA PRO A 173 40.68 -19.40 10.21
C PRO A 173 39.41 -19.85 10.94
N GLU A 174 39.18 -19.35 12.15
CA GLU A 174 37.96 -19.62 12.92
C GLU A 174 36.68 -19.13 12.22
N MET A 175 36.72 -17.94 11.64
CA MET A 175 35.61 -17.36 10.89
C MET A 175 35.34 -18.14 9.59
N ILE A 176 36.40 -18.63 8.94
CA ILE A 176 36.29 -19.51 7.78
C ILE A 176 35.58 -20.80 8.19
N GLU A 177 35.96 -21.43 9.30
CA GLU A 177 35.33 -22.66 9.79
C GLU A 177 33.85 -22.46 10.10
N ARG A 178 33.52 -21.40 10.84
CA ARG A 178 32.13 -21.04 11.18
C ARG A 178 31.24 -20.77 9.97
N SER A 179 31.81 -20.32 8.86
CA SER A 179 31.06 -20.03 7.63
C SER A 179 30.96 -21.21 6.67
N LYS A 180 31.79 -22.26 6.80
CA LYS A 180 31.69 -23.48 5.97
C LYS A 180 30.28 -24.09 5.92
N PRO A 181 29.53 -24.25 7.03
CA PRO A 181 28.21 -24.90 6.98
C PRO A 181 27.15 -24.10 6.22
N THR A 182 27.30 -22.78 6.08
CA THR A 182 26.33 -21.91 5.39
C THR A 182 26.68 -21.65 3.92
N ARG A 183 27.81 -22.18 3.42
CA ARG A 183 28.19 -22.06 2.01
C ARG A 183 27.35 -22.98 1.16
N PHE A 184 26.84 -22.44 0.04
CA PHE A 184 26.18 -23.24 -0.98
C PHE A 184 27.15 -24.26 -1.55
N LYS A 185 26.77 -25.53 -1.52
CA LYS A 185 27.54 -26.61 -2.15
C LYS A 185 27.16 -26.71 -3.64
N PRO A 186 28.09 -27.07 -4.53
CA PRO A 186 27.75 -27.42 -5.91
C PRO A 186 26.66 -28.49 -5.94
N GLY A 187 25.65 -28.32 -6.79
CA GLY A 187 24.51 -29.25 -6.90
C GLY A 187 23.44 -29.11 -5.81
N GLN A 188 23.63 -28.26 -4.81
CA GLN A 188 22.61 -28.02 -3.78
C GLN A 188 21.42 -27.26 -4.38
N MET A 189 20.31 -27.98 -4.54
CA MET A 189 19.04 -27.37 -4.96
C MET A 189 18.40 -26.61 -3.78
N PRO A 190 17.72 -25.48 -4.04
CA PRO A 190 16.92 -24.80 -3.02
C PRO A 190 15.89 -25.76 -2.40
N HIS A 191 15.64 -25.64 -1.08
CA HIS A 191 14.72 -26.51 -0.34
C HIS A 191 13.27 -26.50 -0.89
N ASN A 192 12.88 -25.45 -1.63
CA ASN A 192 11.57 -25.32 -2.27
C ASN A 192 11.51 -25.94 -3.68
N THR A 193 12.55 -26.65 -4.10
CA THR A 193 12.60 -27.36 -5.38
C THR A 193 11.71 -28.60 -5.31
N VAL A 194 10.71 -28.67 -6.18
CA VAL A 194 9.84 -29.85 -6.34
C VAL A 194 10.31 -30.75 -7.48
N PRO A 195 9.99 -32.06 -7.50
CA PRO A 195 10.36 -32.94 -8.62
C PRO A 195 9.66 -32.55 -9.94
N VAL A 196 10.25 -32.94 -11.07
CA VAL A 196 9.60 -32.82 -12.39
C VAL A 196 8.31 -33.67 -12.39
N GLY A 197 7.27 -33.19 -13.04
CA GLY A 197 5.92 -33.76 -13.00
C GLY A 197 5.02 -33.19 -11.90
N THR A 198 5.56 -32.44 -10.93
CA THR A 198 4.72 -31.83 -9.89
C THR A 198 3.74 -30.82 -10.50
N VAL A 199 2.46 -30.99 -10.17
CA VAL A 199 1.39 -30.04 -10.50
C VAL A 199 1.16 -29.12 -9.30
N LYS A 200 1.15 -27.81 -9.54
CA LYS A 200 0.96 -26.82 -8.47
C LYS A 200 0.11 -25.64 -8.94
N GLU A 201 -0.80 -25.20 -8.08
CA GLU A 201 -1.50 -23.92 -8.23
C GLU A 201 -0.56 -22.77 -7.83
N LEU A 202 -0.39 -21.79 -8.71
CA LEU A 202 0.47 -20.63 -8.47
C LEU A 202 -0.36 -19.37 -8.19
N LYS A 203 0.31 -18.27 -7.85
CA LYS A 203 -0.34 -16.99 -7.47
C LYS A 203 -1.24 -16.41 -8.58
N ASP A 204 -1.09 -16.87 -9.81
CA ASP A 204 -1.92 -16.49 -10.96
C ASP A 204 -3.25 -17.27 -11.03
N GLY A 205 -3.49 -18.23 -10.13
CA GLY A 205 -4.69 -19.07 -10.07
C GLY A 205 -4.67 -20.26 -11.04
N TYR A 206 -3.65 -20.38 -11.90
CA TYR A 206 -3.54 -21.48 -12.84
C TYR A 206 -2.79 -22.67 -12.21
N LEU A 207 -3.13 -23.87 -12.67
CA LEU A 207 -2.31 -25.05 -12.46
C LEU A 207 -1.13 -25.05 -13.42
N TRP A 208 0.07 -25.30 -12.87
CA TRP A 208 1.31 -25.42 -13.62
C TRP A 208 1.95 -26.77 -13.35
N VAL A 209 2.52 -27.36 -14.40
CA VAL A 209 3.26 -28.62 -14.32
C VAL A 209 4.74 -28.31 -14.47
N LYS A 210 5.56 -28.85 -13.57
CA LYS A 210 7.01 -28.76 -13.70
C LYS A 210 7.48 -29.73 -14.79
N ILE A 211 8.08 -29.23 -15.85
CA ILE A 211 8.54 -30.02 -17.01
C ILE A 211 10.06 -30.18 -17.07
N ASN A 212 10.81 -29.30 -16.39
CA ASN A 212 12.27 -29.32 -16.43
C ASN A 212 12.89 -28.79 -15.12
N ASN A 213 14.18 -29.07 -14.94
CA ASN A 213 15.04 -28.69 -13.82
C ASN A 213 16.24 -27.84 -14.28
N GLN A 214 16.08 -27.01 -15.32
CA GLN A 214 17.18 -26.15 -15.77
C GLN A 214 17.56 -25.14 -14.69
N LEU A 215 18.85 -25.07 -14.38
CA LEU A 215 19.41 -24.07 -13.47
C LEU A 215 19.43 -22.69 -14.14
N LYS A 216 19.06 -21.65 -13.39
CA LYS A 216 19.03 -20.24 -13.86
C LYS A 216 18.30 -20.07 -15.23
N PRO A 217 17.03 -20.50 -15.35
CA PRO A 217 16.32 -20.41 -16.61
C PRO A 217 16.06 -18.95 -16.99
N LYS A 218 16.14 -18.62 -18.29
CA LYS A 218 15.80 -17.27 -18.81
C LYS A 218 14.35 -16.86 -18.51
N SER A 219 13.45 -17.85 -18.41
CA SER A 219 12.03 -17.65 -18.09
C SER A 219 11.49 -18.80 -17.26
N LYS A 220 10.52 -18.54 -16.40
CA LYS A 220 9.76 -19.57 -15.67
C LYS A 220 9.19 -20.64 -16.59
N ARG A 221 8.78 -20.26 -17.82
CA ARG A 221 8.16 -21.15 -18.80
C ARG A 221 9.08 -22.29 -19.28
N VAL A 222 10.38 -22.18 -19.03
CA VAL A 222 11.38 -23.23 -19.35
C VAL A 222 11.23 -24.44 -18.42
N ASN A 223 11.03 -24.19 -17.12
CA ASN A 223 10.89 -25.26 -16.12
C ASN A 223 9.43 -25.61 -15.83
N TRP A 224 8.50 -24.71 -16.12
CA TRP A 224 7.09 -24.85 -15.78
C TRP A 224 6.23 -24.55 -16.99
N LYS A 225 5.26 -25.41 -17.27
CA LYS A 225 4.27 -25.19 -18.33
C LYS A 225 2.86 -25.12 -17.73
N PRO A 226 2.00 -24.16 -18.11
CA PRO A 226 0.63 -24.13 -17.63
C PRO A 226 -0.11 -25.39 -18.07
N LEU A 227 -0.89 -26.00 -17.17
CA LEU A 227 -1.58 -27.25 -17.44
C LEU A 227 -2.57 -27.12 -18.62
N HIS A 228 -3.26 -25.99 -18.74
CA HIS A 228 -4.18 -25.73 -19.85
C HIS A 228 -3.50 -25.69 -21.23
N HIS A 229 -2.23 -25.29 -21.30
CA HIS A 229 -1.45 -25.38 -22.54
C HIS A 229 -1.16 -26.85 -22.88
N ILE A 230 -0.78 -27.65 -21.88
CA ILE A 230 -0.52 -29.10 -22.06
C ILE A 230 -1.80 -29.81 -22.53
N MET A 231 -2.94 -29.51 -21.89
CA MET A 231 -4.22 -30.12 -22.25
C MET A 231 -4.68 -29.72 -23.65
N TYR A 232 -4.54 -28.43 -24.02
CA TYR A 232 -4.84 -27.99 -25.38
C TYR A 232 -3.97 -28.72 -26.40
N GLU A 233 -2.66 -28.82 -26.15
CA GLU A 233 -1.74 -29.49 -27.06
C GLU A 233 -2.04 -30.97 -27.23
N PHE A 234 -2.48 -31.63 -26.16
CA PHE A 234 -2.93 -33.02 -26.20
C PHE A 234 -4.16 -33.21 -27.11
N TYR A 235 -5.11 -32.27 -27.12
CA TYR A 235 -6.34 -32.40 -27.92
C TYR A 235 -6.24 -31.87 -29.36
N ASN A 236 -5.52 -30.76 -29.56
CA ASN A 236 -5.58 -29.94 -30.77
C ASN A 236 -4.21 -29.73 -31.43
N GLY A 237 -3.12 -30.18 -30.80
CA GLY A 237 -1.76 -30.00 -31.29
C GLY A 237 -1.07 -28.72 -30.81
N PRO A 238 0.16 -28.43 -31.29
CA PRO A 238 1.03 -27.40 -30.72
C PRO A 238 0.41 -26.00 -30.76
N VAL A 239 0.60 -25.23 -29.69
CA VAL A 239 0.17 -23.82 -29.64
C VAL A 239 1.11 -22.98 -30.54
N PRO A 240 0.58 -22.24 -31.54
CA PRO A 240 1.41 -21.44 -32.42
C PRO A 240 2.18 -20.34 -31.68
N GLU A 241 3.34 -19.95 -32.21
CA GLU A 241 4.16 -18.90 -31.60
C GLU A 241 3.38 -17.58 -31.48
N GLY A 242 3.58 -16.87 -30.36
CA GLY A 242 2.89 -15.62 -30.07
C GLY A 242 1.43 -15.75 -29.63
N HIS A 243 0.89 -16.97 -29.58
CA HIS A 243 -0.45 -17.25 -29.09
C HIS A 243 -0.45 -17.76 -27.64
N ASP A 244 -1.63 -17.74 -27.01
CA ASP A 244 -1.89 -18.21 -25.67
C ASP A 244 -3.18 -19.04 -25.66
N VAL A 245 -3.35 -19.92 -24.67
CA VAL A 245 -4.58 -20.71 -24.51
C VAL A 245 -5.45 -20.05 -23.46
N MET A 246 -6.74 -19.94 -23.73
CA MET A 246 -7.71 -19.33 -22.84
C MET A 246 -8.89 -20.28 -22.56
N PHE A 247 -9.41 -20.19 -21.34
CA PHE A 247 -10.67 -20.80 -20.92
C PHE A 247 -11.85 -19.92 -21.35
N LEU A 248 -12.77 -20.46 -22.14
CA LEU A 248 -13.92 -19.72 -22.68
C LEU A 248 -14.97 -19.39 -21.61
N ASP A 249 -15.15 -20.26 -20.61
CA ASP A 249 -16.02 -20.04 -19.46
C ASP A 249 -15.38 -19.22 -18.32
N GLY A 250 -14.11 -18.82 -18.47
CA GLY A 250 -13.35 -18.15 -17.41
C GLY A 250 -13.01 -19.03 -16.19
N ASN A 251 -13.41 -20.31 -16.16
CA ASN A 251 -13.07 -21.25 -15.10
C ASN A 251 -11.70 -21.90 -15.38
N VAL A 252 -10.68 -21.45 -14.66
CA VAL A 252 -9.28 -21.90 -14.81
C VAL A 252 -9.02 -23.38 -14.47
N LYS A 253 -10.05 -24.12 -14.07
CA LYS A 253 -10.01 -25.56 -13.75
C LYS A 253 -10.84 -26.43 -14.71
N ASN A 254 -11.53 -25.83 -15.69
CA ASN A 254 -12.29 -26.59 -16.69
C ASN A 254 -11.43 -26.88 -17.94
N PHE A 255 -10.79 -28.05 -17.97
CA PHE A 255 -9.88 -28.48 -19.04
C PHE A 255 -10.57 -29.23 -20.19
N SER A 256 -11.90 -29.11 -20.34
CA SER A 256 -12.61 -29.73 -21.46
C SER A 256 -12.10 -29.19 -22.80
N LYS A 257 -12.03 -30.07 -23.81
CA LYS A 257 -11.55 -29.73 -25.16
C LYS A 257 -12.27 -28.51 -25.74
N ASP A 258 -13.59 -28.45 -25.58
CA ASP A 258 -14.42 -27.38 -26.13
C ASP A 258 -14.27 -26.04 -25.39
N ASN A 259 -13.71 -26.04 -24.18
CA ASN A 259 -13.53 -24.83 -23.38
C ASN A 259 -12.16 -24.17 -23.59
N LEU A 260 -11.22 -24.85 -24.24
CA LEU A 260 -9.86 -24.37 -24.47
C LEU A 260 -9.70 -23.87 -25.91
N GLU A 261 -9.44 -22.58 -26.06
CA GLU A 261 -9.26 -21.94 -27.36
C GLU A 261 -7.92 -21.19 -27.43
N VAL A 262 -7.26 -21.26 -28.60
CA VAL A 262 -6.05 -20.50 -28.87
C VAL A 262 -6.39 -19.08 -29.31
N ILE A 263 -5.75 -18.12 -28.66
CA ILE A 263 -5.97 -16.69 -28.89
C ILE A 263 -4.66 -15.93 -28.99
N THR A 264 -4.68 -14.82 -29.71
CA THR A 264 -3.57 -13.86 -29.72
C THR A 264 -3.64 -12.92 -28.51
N LYS A 265 -2.50 -12.31 -28.14
CA LYS A 265 -2.48 -11.25 -27.11
C LYS A 265 -3.40 -10.07 -27.44
N ALA A 266 -3.55 -9.73 -28.71
CA ALA A 266 -4.41 -8.65 -29.18
C ALA A 266 -5.90 -9.00 -29.03
N GLU A 267 -6.30 -10.23 -29.36
CA GLU A 267 -7.66 -10.72 -29.12
C GLU A 267 -8.00 -10.73 -27.64
N ARG A 268 -7.10 -11.27 -26.79
CA ARG A 268 -7.27 -11.26 -25.33
C ARG A 268 -7.46 -9.85 -24.78
N LEU A 269 -6.67 -8.90 -25.27
CA LEU A 269 -6.78 -7.50 -24.88
C LEU A 269 -8.14 -6.90 -25.27
N TYR A 270 -8.63 -7.18 -26.47
CA TYR A 270 -9.93 -6.71 -26.93
C TYR A 270 -11.06 -7.25 -26.06
N LEU A 271 -11.06 -8.57 -25.79
CA LEU A 271 -12.04 -9.23 -24.92
C LEU A 271 -12.07 -8.62 -23.52
N ASN A 272 -10.90 -8.41 -22.89
CA ASN A 272 -10.80 -7.80 -21.56
C ASN A 272 -11.31 -6.35 -21.54
N ARG A 273 -11.01 -5.55 -22.58
CA ARG A 273 -11.43 -4.14 -22.64
C ARG A 273 -12.95 -3.99 -22.73
N HIS A 274 -13.63 -4.94 -23.36
CA HIS A 274 -15.07 -4.91 -23.59
C HIS A 274 -15.85 -5.82 -22.65
N ASN A 275 -15.19 -6.44 -21.66
CA ASN A 275 -15.78 -7.39 -20.71
C ASN A 275 -16.56 -8.52 -21.41
N PHE A 276 -16.02 -9.06 -22.51
CA PHE A 276 -16.63 -10.17 -23.26
C PHE A 276 -16.25 -11.56 -22.72
N ILE A 277 -15.50 -11.62 -21.63
CA ILE A 277 -15.20 -12.88 -20.94
C ILE A 277 -16.33 -13.14 -19.95
N SER A 278 -17.11 -14.18 -20.19
CA SER A 278 -18.26 -14.57 -19.38
C SER A 278 -18.13 -16.01 -18.89
N SER A 279 -18.99 -16.40 -17.95
CA SER A 279 -19.14 -17.79 -17.52
C SER A 279 -19.77 -18.68 -18.61
N ASP A 280 -20.48 -18.09 -19.57
CA ASP A 280 -21.02 -18.80 -20.73
C ASP A 280 -19.99 -18.80 -21.87
N PRO A 281 -19.46 -19.99 -22.27
CA PRO A 281 -18.52 -20.11 -23.38
C PRO A 281 -19.02 -19.52 -24.69
N THR A 282 -20.33 -19.54 -24.94
CA THR A 282 -20.94 -19.07 -26.19
C THR A 282 -20.72 -17.57 -26.37
N ILE A 283 -20.96 -16.81 -25.29
CA ILE A 283 -20.75 -15.35 -25.28
C ILE A 283 -19.27 -15.02 -25.53
N THR A 284 -18.37 -15.73 -24.84
CA THR A 284 -16.92 -15.52 -25.00
C THR A 284 -16.46 -15.89 -26.42
N ARG A 285 -16.99 -16.96 -27.03
CA ARG A 285 -16.72 -17.33 -28.43
C ARG A 285 -17.20 -16.27 -29.40
N SER A 286 -18.41 -15.74 -29.25
CA SER A 286 -18.93 -14.65 -30.08
C SER A 286 -18.06 -13.39 -29.94
N GLY A 287 -17.67 -13.03 -28.72
CA GLY A 287 -16.74 -11.94 -28.45
C GLY A 287 -15.37 -12.15 -29.12
N LEU A 288 -14.88 -13.39 -29.17
CA LEU A 288 -13.62 -13.74 -29.82
C LEU A 288 -13.70 -13.58 -31.34
N VAL A 289 -14.81 -13.98 -31.96
CA VAL A 289 -15.05 -13.76 -33.40
C VAL A 289 -15.04 -12.26 -33.72
N LEU A 290 -15.71 -11.44 -32.90
CA LEU A 290 -15.67 -9.98 -33.03
C LEU A 290 -14.25 -9.44 -32.87
N ALA A 291 -13.49 -9.92 -31.89
CA ALA A 291 -12.11 -9.53 -31.66
C ALA A 291 -11.21 -9.84 -32.87
N ARG A 292 -11.36 -11.04 -33.47
CA ARG A 292 -10.65 -11.45 -34.68
C ARG A 292 -10.99 -10.53 -35.86
N MET A 293 -12.27 -10.21 -36.05
CA MET A 293 -12.72 -9.29 -37.10
C MET A 293 -12.12 -7.89 -36.92
N MET A 294 -12.20 -7.34 -35.71
CA MET A 294 -11.68 -6.01 -35.37
C MET A 294 -10.15 -5.92 -35.51
N ASN A 295 -9.43 -6.97 -35.11
CA ASN A 295 -7.97 -7.01 -35.30
C ASN A 295 -7.59 -7.07 -36.78
N LYS A 296 -8.38 -7.76 -37.61
CA LYS A 296 -8.15 -7.83 -39.07
C LYS A 296 -8.42 -6.48 -39.74
N THR A 297 -9.51 -5.79 -39.38
CA THR A 297 -9.81 -4.44 -39.90
C THR A 297 -8.75 -3.42 -39.49
N TYR A 298 -8.29 -3.47 -38.24
CA TYR A 298 -7.21 -2.61 -37.74
C TYR A 298 -5.89 -2.81 -38.49
N LYS A 299 -5.47 -4.08 -38.70
CA LYS A 299 -4.26 -4.40 -39.47
C LYS A 299 -4.33 -3.85 -40.90
N ARG A 300 -5.49 -3.96 -41.56
CA ARG A 300 -5.70 -3.45 -42.93
C ARG A 300 -5.62 -1.92 -43.00
N LYS A 301 -6.22 -1.20 -42.05
CA LYS A 301 -6.12 0.27 -41.99
C LYS A 301 -4.67 0.74 -41.84
N ASN A 302 -3.90 0.08 -40.98
CA ASN A 302 -2.50 0.44 -40.76
C ASN A 302 -1.57 0.07 -41.92
N GLN A 303 -1.95 -0.90 -42.77
CA GLN A 303 -1.23 -1.23 -43.99
C GLN A 303 -1.50 -0.23 -45.11
N ASN A 304 -2.74 0.27 -45.22
CA ASN A 304 -3.13 1.25 -46.25
C ASN A 304 -2.75 2.71 -45.92
N GLY A 305 -2.36 3.00 -44.68
CA GLY A 305 -1.91 4.32 -44.22
C GLY A 305 -0.39 4.52 -44.23
N LYS A 306 0.35 3.59 -44.82
CA LYS A 306 1.77 3.69 -45.17
C LYS A 306 1.90 3.71 -46.68
#